data_AF-A0A924VXY4-F1
#
_entry.id   AF-A0A924VXY4-F1
#
_cell.length_a   1.000
_cell.length_b   1.000
_cell.length_c   1.000
_cell.angle_alpha   90.00
_cell.angle_beta   90.00
_cell.angle_gamma   90.00
#
_symmetry.space_group_name_H-M   'P 1'
#
loop_
_entity.id
_entity.type
_entity.pdbx_description
1 polymer ?
#
loop_
_entity_poly.entity_id
_entity_poly.type
_entity_poly.pdbx_seq_one_letter_code
_entity_poly.pdbx_strand_id
1 'polypeptide(L)' 'NLDSFISIQDKKVIVNTTNASQFNKPATITLYNINMSKPMITKDGVAYATSTSPNMTYDPVTKMLTFTADGF' A
#
# COMPACT_ATOMS: atom_id res chain seq x y z
N ASN A 1 6.45 15.37 -13.10
CA ASN A 1 5.47 14.39 -13.63
C ASN A 1 5.40 13.24 -12.63
N LEU A 2 4.31 13.10 -11.89
CA LEU A 2 4.15 12.08 -10.84
C LEU A 2 3.71 10.74 -11.44
N ASP A 3 2.85 10.81 -12.45
CA ASP A 3 2.20 9.67 -13.11
C ASP A 3 3.19 8.73 -13.79
N SER A 4 4.39 9.20 -14.12
CA SER A 4 5.47 8.38 -14.69
C SER A 4 6.13 7.44 -13.66
N PHE A 5 5.93 7.66 -12.37
CA PHE A 5 6.60 6.91 -11.30
C PHE A 5 5.64 6.07 -10.46
N ILE A 6 4.34 6.32 -10.53
CA ILE A 6 3.34 5.67 -9.68
C ILE A 6 2.26 5.03 -10.56
N SER A 7 2.02 3.74 -10.37
CA SER A 7 0.90 3.02 -10.97
C SER A 7 0.01 2.50 -9.85
N ILE A 8 -1.27 2.90 -9.91
CA ILE A 8 -2.31 2.43 -9.00
C ILE A 8 -3.29 1.60 -9.82
N GLN A 9 -3.47 0.35 -9.40
CA GLN A 9 -4.36 -0.64 -10.00
C GLN A 9 -5.25 -1.23 -8.92
N ASP A 10 -6.22 -2.08 -9.29
CA ASP A 10 -7.08 -2.75 -8.31
C ASP A 10 -6.22 -3.51 -7.27
N LYS A 11 -6.36 -3.11 -6.00
CA LYS A 11 -5.62 -3.63 -4.84
C LYS A 11 -4.09 -3.61 -4.95
N LYS A 12 -3.50 -2.83 -5.88
CA LYS A 12 -2.06 -2.82 -6.13
C LYS A 12 -1.53 -1.42 -6.36
N VAL A 13 -0.42 -1.11 -5.70
CA VAL A 13 0.34 0.13 -5.90
C VAL A 13 1.77 -0.27 -6.28
N ILE A 14 2.29 0.35 -7.34
CA ILE A 14 3.68 0.19 -7.80
C ILE A 14 4.30 1.58 -7.83
N VAL A 15 5.47 1.72 -7.21
CA VAL A 15 6.24 2.96 -7.21
C VAL A 15 7.64 2.67 -7.75
N ASN A 16 8.07 3.38 -8.80
CA ASN A 16 9.41 3.25 -9.37
C ASN A 16 10.42 4.06 -8.55
N THR A 17 10.89 3.48 -7.45
CA THR A 17 11.86 4.12 -6.55
C THR A 17 13.28 4.17 -7.11
N THR A 18 13.60 3.39 -8.15
CA THR A 18 14.88 3.47 -8.86
C THR A 18 15.06 4.83 -9.56
N ASN A 19 14.01 5.31 -10.24
CA ASN A 19 14.06 6.60 -10.94
C ASN A 19 13.48 7.76 -10.12
N ALA A 20 12.92 7.48 -8.94
CA ALA A 20 12.35 8.47 -8.03
C ALA A 20 12.59 8.08 -6.56
N SER A 21 13.86 8.10 -6.15
CA SER A 21 14.30 7.68 -4.82
C SER A 21 13.65 8.47 -3.67
N GLN A 22 13.17 9.70 -3.94
CA GLN A 22 12.43 10.50 -2.97
C GLN A 22 11.14 9.84 -2.48
N PHE A 23 10.57 8.89 -3.23
CA PHE A 23 9.37 8.15 -2.84
C PHE A 23 9.66 6.90 -2.00
N ASN A 24 10.93 6.48 -1.88
CA ASN A 24 11.29 5.36 -0.99
C ASN A 24 11.42 5.82 0.46
N LYS A 25 10.31 6.23 1.06
CA LYS A 25 10.21 6.75 2.42
C LYS A 25 8.91 6.28 3.08
N PRO A 26 8.80 6.37 4.41
CA PRO A 26 7.56 6.04 5.09
C PRO A 26 6.37 6.84 4.54
N ALA A 27 5.25 6.16 4.29
CA ALA A 27 4.04 6.73 3.73
C ALA A 27 2.77 6.02 4.21
N THR A 28 1.67 6.77 4.24
CA THR A 28 0.33 6.20 4.45
C THR A 28 -0.32 5.93 3.09
N ILE A 29 -0.76 4.70 2.90
CA ILE A 29 -1.44 4.25 1.68
C ILE A 29 -2.89 3.98 2.02
N THR A 30 -3.79 4.54 1.22
CA THR A 30 -5.24 4.31 1.32
C THR A 30 -5.73 3.68 0.03
N LEU A 31 -6.30 2.49 0.13
CA LEU A 31 -6.95 1.78 -0.97
C LEU A 31 -8.47 1.85 -0.79
N TYR A 32 -9.16 2.22 -1.86
CA TYR A 32 -10.62 2.34 -1.89
C TYR A 32 -11.24 1.13 -2.58
N ASN A 33 -12.53 0.91 -2.32
CA ASN A 33 -13.33 -0.16 -2.94
C ASN A 33 -12.80 -1.56 -2.64
N ILE A 34 -12.17 -1.76 -1.49
CA ILE A 34 -11.73 -3.08 -1.05
C ILE A 34 -12.96 -3.90 -0.61
N ASN A 35 -13.14 -5.07 -1.21
CA ASN A 35 -14.27 -5.97 -0.99
C ASN A 35 -13.86 -7.31 -0.35
N MET A 36 -12.73 -7.33 0.36
CA MET A 36 -12.22 -8.52 1.03
C MET A 36 -12.85 -8.70 2.41
N SER A 37 -13.09 -9.94 2.83
CA SER A 37 -13.57 -10.25 4.18
C SER A 37 -12.47 -10.10 5.24
N LYS A 38 -11.23 -10.42 4.87
CA LYS A 38 -10.01 -10.27 5.69
C LYS A 38 -8.84 -9.84 4.80
N PRO A 39 -8.66 -8.54 4.55
CA PRO A 39 -7.57 -8.07 3.70
C PRO A 39 -6.22 -8.35 4.36
N MET A 40 -5.22 -8.65 3.53
CA MET A 40 -3.83 -8.81 3.92
C MET A 40 -2.97 -8.00 2.96
N ILE A 41 -1.91 -7.39 3.48
CA ILE A 41 -0.95 -6.63 2.69
C ILE A 41 0.27 -7.50 2.41
N THR A 42 0.71 -7.49 1.16
CA THR A 42 1.99 -8.06 0.73
C THR A 42 2.87 -6.94 0.20
N LYS A 43 4.14 -6.92 0.61
CA LYS A 43 5.18 -6.09 0.00
C LYS A 43 6.06 -6.98 -0.86
N ASP A 44 6.20 -6.66 -2.15
CA ASP A 44 7.03 -7.39 -3.11
C ASP A 44 6.74 -8.91 -3.15
N GLY A 45 5.47 -9.27 -2.99
CA GLY A 45 5.01 -10.68 -2.97
C GLY A 45 5.19 -11.39 -1.63
N VAL A 46 5.81 -10.76 -0.64
CA VAL A 46 5.99 -11.29 0.72
C VAL A 46 4.91 -10.70 1.63
N ALA A 47 4.23 -11.54 2.41
CA ALA A 47 3.29 -11.06 3.41
C ALA A 47 4.01 -10.11 4.38
N TYR A 48 3.39 -8.97 4.66
CA TYR A 48 3.94 -8.03 5.65
C TYR A 48 3.96 -8.75 7.02
N ALA A 49 5.16 -9.15 7.48
CA ALA A 49 5.30 -9.97 8.68
C ALA A 49 4.85 -9.17 9.92
N THR A 50 4.16 -9.86 10.82
CA THR A 50 3.49 -9.30 12.01
C THR A 50 4.40 -8.62 13.03
N SER A 51 5.73 -8.71 12.90
CA SER A 51 6.67 -7.96 13.74
C SER A 51 6.78 -6.48 13.33
N THR A 52 6.37 -6.15 12.12
CA THR A 52 6.26 -4.78 11.58
C THR A 52 4.89 -4.61 10.94
N SER A 53 3.82 -5.02 11.64
CA SER A 53 2.46 -4.83 11.12
C SER A 53 2.31 -3.37 10.69
N PRO A 54 2.02 -3.11 9.40
CA PRO A 54 1.72 -1.75 9.01
C PRO A 54 0.48 -1.36 9.82
N ASN A 55 0.40 -0.14 10.34
CA ASN A 55 -0.75 0.30 11.12
C ASN A 55 -2.00 0.25 10.24
N MET A 56 -2.62 -0.93 10.18
CA MET A 56 -3.60 -1.30 9.18
C MET A 56 -4.98 -1.17 9.78
N THR A 57 -5.81 -0.38 9.11
CA THR A 57 -7.22 -0.22 9.44
C THR A 57 -8.03 -0.55 8.20
N TYR A 58 -9.02 -1.43 8.34
CA TYR A 58 -9.98 -1.72 7.30
C TYR A 58 -11.38 -1.40 7.80
N ASP A 59 -12.08 -0.55 7.07
CA ASP A 59 -13.50 -0.29 7.28
C ASP A 59 -14.31 -1.00 6.18
N PRO A 60 -15.04 -2.09 6.50
CA PRO A 60 -15.84 -2.82 5.53
C PRO A 60 -17.11 -2.06 5.09
N VAL A 61 -17.54 -1.03 5.81
CA VAL A 61 -18.70 -0.19 5.45
C VAL A 61 -18.30 0.80 4.36
N THR A 62 -17.22 1.54 4.58
CA THR A 62 -16.70 2.51 3.58
C THR A 62 -15.81 1.85 2.52
N LYS A 63 -15.44 0.58 2.71
CA LYS A 63 -14.56 -0.21 1.83
C LYS A 63 -13.17 0.42 1.67
N MET A 64 -12.67 1.02 2.76
CA MET A 64 -11.38 1.70 2.80
C MET A 64 -10.37 0.89 3.62
N LEU A 65 -9.22 0.60 3.01
CA LEU A 65 -8.08 -0.05 3.66
C LEU A 65 -6.93 0.96 3.72
N THR A 66 -6.53 1.32 4.93
CA THR A 66 -5.42 2.25 5.18
C THR A 66 -4.29 1.53 5.89
N PHE A 67 -3.05 1.74 5.47
CA PHE A 67 -1.88 1.15 6.13
C PHE A 67 -0.62 2.02 5.95
N THR A 68 0.35 1.86 6.84
CA THR A 68 1.65 2.56 6.76
C THR A 68 2.71 1.66 6.17
N ALA A 69 3.35 2.08 5.07
CA ALA A 69 4.55 1.44 4.53
C ALA A 69 5.79 2.21 5.00
N ASP A 70 6.87 1.51 5.36
CA ASP A 70 8.13 2.15 5.76
C ASP A 70 8.97 2.63 4.56
N GLY A 71 8.60 2.17 3.36
CA GLY A 71 9.21 2.48 2.07
C GLY A 71 8.60 1.62 0.96
N PHE A 72 8.94 1.93 -0.29
CA PHE A 72 8.46 1.24 -1.48
C PHE A 72 9.60 0.43 -2.08
#